data_AF-A0A7W0SFT9-F1
#
_entry.id   AF-A0A7W0SFT9-F1
#
_cell.length_a   1.000
_cell.length_b   1.000
_cell.length_c   1.000
_cell.angle_alpha   90.00
_cell.angle_beta   90.00
_cell.angle_gamma   90.00
#
_symmetry.space_group_name_H-M   'P 1'
#
loop_
_entity.id
_entity.type
_entity.pdbx_description
1 polymer ?
#
loop_
_entity_poly.entity_id
_entity_poly.type
_entity_poly.pdbx_seq_one_letter_code
_entity_poly.pdbx_strand_id
1 'polypeptide(L)'
;MASVEGRLLEVTNADDPYLTKIFQHLLVAGGKRFRPLLSLLAAEFGPAANTQDRRPVEAAVAVELIHVGSLYHDDVIDESDTRRGAPSANANWTNTVAILAGDFLLAKASEVAATYLSQEAVRLLAVTYAELVVGQSRELQLVDSLQHSTSEYERV
;
A
#
# COMPACT_ATOMS: atom_id res chain seq x y z
N MET A 1 -11.76 -12.35 0.93
CA MET A 1 -10.86 -11.76 1.95
C MET A 1 -9.81 -12.73 2.49
N ALA A 2 -10.15 -13.92 2.99
CA ALA A 2 -9.14 -14.87 3.49
C ALA A 2 -8.01 -15.17 2.48
N SER A 3 -8.36 -15.35 1.20
CA SER A 3 -7.37 -15.54 0.12
C SER A 3 -6.45 -14.33 -0.08
N VAL A 4 -6.95 -13.11 0.14
CA VAL A 4 -6.14 -11.88 0.05
C VAL A 4 -5.16 -11.80 1.21
N GLU A 5 -5.58 -12.07 2.44
CA GLU A 5 -4.68 -12.08 3.61
C GLU A 5 -3.56 -13.11 3.46
N GLY A 6 -3.90 -14.34 3.07
CA GLY A 6 -2.91 -15.38 2.82
C GLY A 6 -1.93 -14.97 1.72
N ARG A 7 -2.44 -14.39 0.64
CA ARG A 7 -1.61 -13.96 -0.49
C ARG A 7 -0.69 -12.79 -0.15
N LEU A 8 -1.14 -11.82 0.67
CA LEU A 8 -0.32 -10.71 1.16
C LEU A 8 0.91 -11.22 1.92
N LEU A 9 0.73 -12.19 2.81
CA LEU A 9 1.83 -12.78 3.57
C LEU A 9 2.74 -13.64 2.67
N GLU A 10 2.16 -14.37 1.73
CA GLU A 10 2.93 -15.20 0.79
C GLU A 10 3.89 -14.35 -0.05
N VAL A 11 3.40 -13.26 -0.66
CA VAL A 11 4.21 -12.45 -1.58
C VAL A 11 5.24 -11.58 -0.85
N THR A 12 5.04 -11.30 0.43
CA THR A 12 5.96 -10.47 1.23
C THR A 12 6.95 -11.28 2.06
N ASN A 13 6.95 -12.61 1.91
CA ASN A 13 7.92 -13.45 2.57
C ASN A 13 9.31 -13.26 1.92
N ALA A 14 10.33 -13.06 2.76
CA ALA A 14 11.73 -12.99 2.38
C ALA A 14 12.47 -14.25 2.85
N ASP A 15 13.65 -14.51 2.28
CA ASP A 15 14.51 -15.64 2.68
C ASP A 15 15.05 -15.47 4.11
N ASP A 16 15.07 -14.25 4.62
CA ASP A 16 15.45 -13.92 6.00
C ASP A 16 14.21 -13.70 6.88
N PRO A 17 13.98 -14.51 7.93
CA PRO A 17 12.86 -14.34 8.86
C PRO A 17 12.79 -12.96 9.52
N TYR A 18 13.93 -12.31 9.74
CA TYR A 18 13.99 -10.96 10.29
C TYR A 18 13.45 -9.92 9.30
N LEU A 19 13.80 -10.05 8.02
CA LEU A 19 13.26 -9.20 6.96
C LEU A 19 11.76 -9.44 6.76
N THR A 20 11.32 -10.71 6.78
CA THR A 20 9.88 -11.04 6.74
C THR A 20 9.12 -10.36 7.87
N LYS A 21 9.65 -10.38 9.10
CA LYS A 21 9.04 -9.67 10.24
C LYS A 21 8.89 -8.17 9.98
N ILE A 22 9.91 -7.53 9.41
CA ILE A 22 9.88 -6.10 9.09
C ILE A 22 8.83 -5.81 8.02
N PHE A 23 8.86 -6.53 6.89
CA PHE A 23 7.97 -6.28 5.75
C PHE A 23 6.51 -6.58 6.07
N GLN A 24 6.25 -7.51 6.98
CA GLN A 24 4.90 -7.92 7.37
C GLN A 24 4.36 -7.20 8.60
N HIS A 25 5.15 -6.34 9.27
CA HIS A 25 4.76 -5.71 10.53
C HIS A 25 3.39 -5.00 10.46
N LEU A 26 3.19 -4.09 9.51
CA LEU A 26 1.90 -3.39 9.36
C LEU A 26 0.80 -4.26 8.70
N LEU A 27 1.16 -5.34 8.00
CA LEU A 27 0.21 -6.31 7.47
C LEU A 27 -0.42 -7.11 8.63
N VAL A 28 0.42 -7.63 9.53
CA VAL A 28 0.03 -8.44 10.68
C VAL A 28 -0.64 -7.61 11.78
N ALA A 29 -0.27 -6.34 11.92
CA ALA A 29 -0.97 -5.38 12.78
C ALA A 29 -2.46 -5.19 12.38
N GLY A 30 -2.89 -5.77 11.26
CA GLY A 30 -4.26 -5.74 10.79
C GLY A 30 -4.60 -4.40 10.15
N GLY A 31 -5.88 -4.16 9.89
CA GLY A 31 -6.37 -2.96 9.22
C GLY A 31 -7.80 -3.18 8.72
N LYS A 32 -8.46 -2.11 8.27
CA LYS A 32 -9.85 -2.21 7.78
C LYS A 32 -9.97 -2.97 6.45
N ARG A 33 -8.87 -3.11 5.70
CA ARG A 33 -8.82 -3.76 4.38
C ARG A 33 -9.86 -3.23 3.39
N PHE A 34 -10.13 -1.93 3.47
CA PHE A 34 -11.19 -1.30 2.67
C PHE A 34 -10.83 -1.29 1.18
N ARG A 35 -9.58 -0.97 0.84
CA ARG A 35 -9.10 -0.95 -0.55
C ARG A 35 -9.16 -2.32 -1.23
N PRO A 36 -8.63 -3.41 -0.63
CA PRO A 36 -8.80 -4.74 -1.21
C PRO A 36 -10.26 -5.19 -1.28
N LEU A 37 -11.09 -4.83 -0.28
CA LEU A 37 -12.54 -5.11 -0.34
C LEU A 37 -13.20 -4.43 -1.55
N LEU A 38 -12.91 -3.14 -1.79
CA LEU A 38 -13.42 -2.41 -2.95
C LEU A 38 -12.97 -3.04 -4.27
N SER A 39 -11.71 -3.46 -4.36
CA SER A 39 -11.18 -4.14 -5.55
C SER A 39 -11.93 -5.44 -5.84
N LEU A 40 -12.19 -6.25 -4.81
CA LEU A 40 -12.97 -7.49 -4.95
C LEU A 40 -14.42 -7.20 -5.33
N LEU A 41 -15.08 -6.24 -4.67
CA LEU A 41 -16.47 -5.86 -4.98
C LEU A 41 -16.62 -5.33 -6.41
N ALA A 42 -15.64 -4.56 -6.90
CA ALA A 42 -15.65 -4.07 -8.28
C ALA A 42 -15.61 -5.23 -9.29
N ALA A 43 -14.89 -6.31 -8.97
CA ALA A 43 -14.80 -7.48 -9.85
C ALA A 43 -16.13 -8.25 -9.99
N GLU A 44 -17.02 -8.17 -9.01
CA GLU A 44 -18.37 -8.78 -9.05
C GLU A 44 -19.29 -8.14 -10.12
N PHE A 45 -18.93 -6.95 -10.61
CA PHE A 45 -19.66 -6.27 -11.70
C PHE A 45 -18.96 -6.42 -13.06
N GLY A 46 -17.82 -7.11 -13.09
CA GLY A 46 -17.00 -7.29 -14.28
C GLY A 46 -17.09 -8.68 -14.90
N PRO A 47 -16.32 -8.94 -15.97
CA PRO A 47 -16.27 -10.25 -16.63
C PRO A 47 -15.74 -11.40 -15.75
N ALA A 48 -15.10 -11.07 -14.63
CA ALA A 48 -14.61 -12.05 -13.67
C ALA A 48 -15.69 -12.53 -12.67
N ALA A 49 -16.87 -11.91 -12.66
CA ALA A 49 -17.96 -12.28 -11.77
C ALA A 49 -18.37 -13.75 -11.96
N ASN A 50 -18.52 -14.48 -10.84
CA ASN A 50 -18.83 -15.92 -10.82
C ASN A 50 -17.82 -16.82 -11.55
N THR A 51 -16.58 -16.37 -11.73
CA THR A 51 -15.50 -17.17 -12.33
C THR A 51 -14.47 -17.60 -11.28
N GLN A 52 -13.60 -18.55 -11.63
CA GLN A 52 -12.43 -18.91 -10.80
C GLN A 52 -11.19 -18.06 -11.13
N ASP A 53 -11.40 -16.88 -11.71
CA ASP A 53 -10.32 -15.97 -12.06
C ASP A 53 -9.60 -15.46 -10.80
N ARG A 54 -8.28 -15.56 -10.81
CA ARG A 54 -7.44 -15.11 -9.69
C ARG A 54 -7.14 -13.61 -9.73
N ARG A 55 -7.33 -12.96 -10.89
CA ARG A 55 -6.98 -11.53 -11.09
C ARG A 55 -7.62 -10.59 -10.05
N PRO A 56 -8.88 -10.76 -9.61
CA PRO A 56 -9.44 -9.91 -8.55
C PRO A 56 -8.66 -9.98 -7.23
N VAL A 57 -8.19 -11.16 -6.84
CA VAL A 57 -7.38 -11.34 -5.63
C VAL A 57 -6.02 -10.68 -5.81
N GLU A 58 -5.35 -10.90 -6.94
CA GLU A 58 -4.03 -10.32 -7.20
C GLU A 58 -4.10 -8.78 -7.31
N ALA A 59 -5.20 -8.22 -7.86
CA ALA A 59 -5.45 -6.78 -7.88
C ALA A 59 -5.66 -6.21 -6.46
N ALA A 60 -6.46 -6.88 -5.64
CA ALA A 60 -6.67 -6.50 -4.25
C ALA A 60 -5.35 -6.52 -3.45
N VAL A 61 -4.50 -7.52 -3.69
CA VAL A 61 -3.17 -7.65 -3.09
C VAL A 61 -2.26 -6.50 -3.54
N ALA A 62 -2.15 -6.23 -4.84
CA ALA A 62 -1.30 -5.15 -5.35
C ALA A 62 -1.70 -3.79 -4.77
N VAL A 63 -2.99 -3.50 -4.69
CA VAL A 63 -3.50 -2.24 -4.11
C VAL A 63 -3.20 -2.13 -2.61
N GLU A 64 -3.39 -3.21 -1.84
CA GLU A 64 -3.09 -3.18 -0.40
C GLU A 64 -1.59 -3.10 -0.13
N LEU A 65 -0.73 -3.72 -0.96
CA LEU A 65 0.72 -3.58 -0.85
C LEU A 65 1.18 -2.15 -1.10
N ILE A 66 0.64 -1.46 -2.11
CA ILE A 66 0.90 -0.02 -2.33
C ILE A 66 0.45 0.78 -1.11
N HIS A 67 -0.75 0.52 -0.61
CA HIS A 67 -1.27 1.24 0.55
C HIS A 67 -0.40 1.03 1.80
N VAL A 68 0.00 -0.20 2.08
CA VAL A 68 0.80 -0.49 3.26
C VAL A 68 2.22 0.06 3.06
N GLY A 69 2.80 -0.06 1.87
CA GLY A 69 4.08 0.56 1.53
C GLY A 69 4.08 2.07 1.77
N SER A 70 3.02 2.78 1.36
CA SER A 70 2.90 4.22 1.62
C SER A 70 2.84 4.52 3.12
N LEU A 71 2.14 3.70 3.92
CA LEU A 71 2.10 3.90 5.39
C LEU A 71 3.47 3.78 6.06
N TYR A 72 4.36 2.92 5.56
CA TYR A 72 5.75 2.87 6.06
C TYR A 72 6.50 4.16 5.77
N HIS A 73 6.26 4.78 4.62
CA HIS A 73 6.86 6.06 4.25
C HIS A 73 6.24 7.21 5.04
N ASP A 74 4.91 7.24 5.17
CA ASP A 74 4.17 8.25 5.96
C ASP A 74 4.61 8.25 7.42
N ASP A 75 4.76 7.07 8.04
CA ASP A 75 5.25 6.92 9.42
C ASP A 75 6.61 7.61 9.64
N VAL A 76 7.48 7.64 8.61
CA VAL A 76 8.78 8.33 8.64
C VAL A 76 8.63 9.83 8.40
N ILE A 77 7.78 10.23 7.46
CA ILE A 77 7.52 11.65 7.14
C ILE A 77 6.92 12.38 8.34
N ASP A 78 5.96 11.74 9.02
CA ASP A 78 5.20 12.31 10.13
C ASP A 78 5.87 12.13 11.50
N GLU A 79 7.04 11.48 11.55
CA GLU A 79 7.71 11.08 12.81
C GLU A 79 6.77 10.34 13.78
N SER A 80 5.91 9.47 13.25
CA SER A 80 4.87 8.79 14.03
C SER A 80 5.47 7.74 14.96
N ASP A 81 5.05 7.71 16.23
CA ASP A 81 5.43 6.67 17.20
C ASP A 81 4.56 5.40 17.12
N THR A 82 3.32 5.51 16.62
CA THR A 82 2.35 4.41 16.61
C THR A 82 1.50 4.36 15.34
N ARG A 83 1.13 3.15 14.91
CA ARG A 83 0.24 2.89 13.79
C ARG A 83 -0.64 1.67 14.08
N ARG A 84 -1.96 1.83 13.93
CA ARG A 84 -2.96 0.75 14.16
C ARG A 84 -2.86 0.08 15.54
N GLY A 85 -2.47 0.85 16.57
CA GLY A 85 -2.32 0.34 17.94
C GLY A 85 -1.03 -0.45 18.19
N ALA A 86 -0.17 -0.59 17.19
CA ALA A 86 1.20 -1.10 17.32
C ALA A 86 2.20 0.06 17.21
N PRO A 87 3.45 -0.09 17.68
CA PRO A 87 4.49 0.87 17.35
C PRO A 87 4.68 0.94 15.83
N SER A 88 4.95 2.12 15.30
CA SER A 88 5.26 2.31 13.88
C SER A 88 6.55 1.58 13.50
N ALA A 89 6.82 1.41 12.20
CA ALA A 89 8.02 0.73 11.74
C ALA A 89 9.30 1.51 12.09
N ASN A 90 9.27 2.84 11.99
CA ASN A 90 10.39 3.69 12.38
C ASN A 90 10.66 3.65 13.89
N ALA A 91 9.61 3.58 14.73
CA ALA A 91 9.78 3.46 16.18
C ALA A 91 10.35 2.10 16.61
N ASN A 92 9.97 1.01 15.92
CA ASN A 92 10.47 -0.33 16.24
C ASN A 92 11.90 -0.60 15.74
N TRP A 93 12.29 0.02 14.63
CA TRP A 93 13.59 -0.22 13.99
C TRP A 93 14.35 1.08 13.76
N THR A 94 14.18 1.70 12.59
CA THR A 94 14.76 3.00 12.23
C THR A 94 14.00 3.58 11.03
N ASN A 95 14.15 4.89 10.77
CA ASN A 95 13.64 5.52 9.54
C ASN A 95 14.18 4.82 8.29
N THR A 96 15.47 4.46 8.25
CA THR A 96 16.08 3.76 7.11
C THR A 96 15.43 2.41 6.85
N VAL A 97 15.17 1.63 7.91
CA VAL A 97 14.51 0.32 7.77
C VAL A 97 13.07 0.49 7.29
N ALA A 98 12.34 1.49 7.79
CA ALA A 98 10.97 1.77 7.35
C ALA A 98 10.91 2.17 5.86
N ILE A 99 11.82 3.03 5.39
CA ILE A 99 11.93 3.40 3.97
C ILE A 99 12.15 2.16 3.10
N LEU A 100 13.14 1.33 3.44
CA LEU A 100 13.45 0.11 2.69
C LEU A 100 12.30 -0.90 2.70
N ALA A 101 11.54 -0.98 3.79
CA ALA A 101 10.35 -1.83 3.88
C ALA A 101 9.23 -1.32 2.95
N GLY A 102 9.00 -0.01 2.90
CA GLY A 102 8.05 0.60 1.96
C GLY A 102 8.44 0.34 0.50
N ASP A 103 9.72 0.49 0.17
CA ASP A 103 10.26 0.23 -1.18
C ASP A 103 10.09 -1.23 -1.58
N PHE A 104 10.36 -2.16 -0.65
CA PHE A 104 10.15 -3.59 -0.87
C PHE A 104 8.67 -3.90 -1.17
N LEU A 105 7.73 -3.36 -0.39
CA LEU A 105 6.31 -3.58 -0.60
C LEU A 105 5.82 -3.03 -1.95
N LEU A 106 6.32 -1.86 -2.36
CA LEU A 106 6.04 -1.29 -3.68
C LEU A 106 6.59 -2.17 -4.82
N ALA A 107 7.80 -2.70 -4.65
CA ALA A 107 8.38 -3.64 -5.62
C ALA A 107 7.55 -4.91 -5.73
N LYS A 108 7.10 -5.49 -4.61
CA LYS A 108 6.21 -6.66 -4.60
C LYS A 108 4.85 -6.36 -5.23
N ALA A 109 4.28 -5.18 -5.00
CA ALA A 109 3.04 -4.77 -5.66
C ALA A 109 3.18 -4.72 -7.18
N SER A 110 4.31 -4.16 -7.65
CA SER A 110 4.65 -4.06 -9.07
C SER A 110 4.86 -5.44 -9.70
N GLU A 111 5.55 -6.36 -9.01
CA GLU A 111 5.73 -7.74 -9.45
C GLU A 111 4.39 -8.48 -9.58
N VAL A 112 3.51 -8.38 -8.58
CA VAL A 112 2.17 -8.98 -8.60
C VAL A 112 1.36 -8.44 -9.79
N ALA A 113 1.37 -7.11 -9.96
CA ALA A 113 0.64 -6.46 -11.05
C ALA A 113 1.17 -6.90 -12.42
N ALA A 114 2.49 -6.90 -12.62
CA ALA A 114 3.12 -7.27 -13.88
C ALA A 114 2.94 -8.76 -14.22
N THR A 115 2.86 -9.63 -13.22
CA THR A 115 2.77 -11.09 -13.42
C THR A 115 1.34 -11.54 -13.72
N TYR A 116 0.35 -10.98 -13.01
CA TYR A 116 -1.01 -11.53 -13.01
C TYR A 116 -2.06 -10.62 -13.64
N LEU A 117 -1.80 -9.32 -13.75
CA LEU A 117 -2.77 -8.36 -14.27
C LEU A 117 -2.47 -8.00 -15.73
N SER A 118 -3.15 -6.98 -16.24
CA SER A 118 -2.92 -6.45 -17.58
C SER A 118 -1.91 -5.30 -17.55
N GLN A 119 -1.29 -5.02 -18.70
CA GLN A 119 -0.45 -3.84 -18.88
C GLN A 119 -1.20 -2.53 -18.54
N GLU A 120 -2.50 -2.48 -18.86
CA GLU A 120 -3.38 -1.36 -18.51
C GLU A 120 -3.48 -1.18 -16.99
N ALA A 121 -3.68 -2.27 -16.24
CA ALA A 121 -3.75 -2.24 -14.78
C ALA A 121 -2.41 -1.82 -14.15
N VAL A 122 -1.28 -2.33 -14.68
CA VAL A 122 0.07 -1.91 -14.25
C VAL A 122 0.26 -0.41 -14.47
N ARG A 123 -0.10 0.10 -15.65
CA ARG A 123 -0.02 1.53 -15.96
C ARG A 123 -0.87 2.36 -15.01
N LEU A 124 -2.12 1.92 -14.75
CA LEU A 124 -3.03 2.60 -13.84
C LEU A 124 -2.45 2.69 -12.43
N LEU A 125 -1.98 1.57 -11.87
CA LEU A 125 -1.36 1.54 -10.54
C LEU A 125 -0.13 2.46 -10.46
N ALA A 126 0.73 2.46 -11.48
CA ALA A 126 1.90 3.33 -11.53
C ALA A 126 1.53 4.82 -11.58
N VAL A 127 0.56 5.21 -12.41
CA VAL A 127 0.07 6.60 -12.48
C VAL A 127 -0.56 7.02 -11.16
N THR A 128 -1.44 6.20 -10.59
CA THR A 128 -2.09 6.49 -9.30
C THR A 128 -1.07 6.63 -8.17
N TYR A 129 -0.03 5.79 -8.15
CA TYR A 129 1.02 5.91 -7.14
C TYR A 129 1.85 7.19 -7.32
N ALA A 130 2.18 7.56 -8.56
CA ALA A 130 2.86 8.82 -8.83
C ALA A 130 2.01 10.04 -8.42
N GLU A 131 0.69 10.00 -8.67
CA GLU A 131 -0.24 11.04 -8.21
C GLU A 131 -0.29 11.13 -6.68
N LEU A 132 -0.29 10.00 -5.97
CA LEU A 132 -0.22 9.95 -4.51
C LEU A 132 1.06 10.63 -3.99
N VAL A 133 2.22 10.32 -4.56
CA VAL A 133 3.50 10.94 -4.18
C VAL A 133 3.51 12.45 -4.46
N VAL A 134 2.92 12.87 -5.58
CA VAL A 134 2.76 14.30 -5.90
C VAL A 134 1.83 14.98 -4.89
N GLY A 135 0.72 14.34 -4.49
CA GLY A 135 -0.17 14.83 -3.44
C GLY A 135 0.56 15.01 -2.12
N GLN A 136 1.30 13.99 -1.66
CA GLN A 136 2.10 14.06 -0.44
C GLN A 136 3.16 15.17 -0.49
N SER A 137 3.79 15.35 -1.66
CA SER A 137 4.77 16.43 -1.86
C SER A 137 4.15 17.82 -1.77
N ARG A 138 2.90 17.99 -2.24
CA ARG A 138 2.15 19.23 -2.10
C ARG A 138 1.73 19.46 -0.66
N GLU A 139 1.29 18.43 0.05
CA GLU A 139 0.97 18.52 1.48
C GLU A 139 2.14 19.13 2.25
N LEU A 140 3.35 18.59 2.03
CA LEU A 140 4.58 19.08 2.68
C LEU A 140 4.92 20.55 2.35
N GLN A 141 4.53 21.06 1.18
CA GLN A 141 4.71 22.47 0.83
C GLN A 141 3.71 23.39 1.54
N LEU A 142 2.57 22.86 1.97
CA LEU A 142 1.50 23.60 2.61
C LEU A 142 1.53 23.50 4.14
N VAL A 143 2.43 22.69 4.71
CA VAL A 143 2.59 22.55 6.18
C VAL A 143 2.75 23.93 6.82
N ASP A 144 1.98 24.15 7.89
CA ASP A 144 1.90 25.40 8.66
C ASP A 144 1.41 26.65 7.91
N SER A 145 0.99 26.52 6.65
CA SER A 145 0.38 27.63 5.90
C SER A 145 -1.10 27.74 6.21
N LEU A 146 -1.54 28.83 6.83
CA LEU A 146 -2.98 29.16 6.99
C LEU A 146 -3.57 29.90 5.78
N GLN A 147 -2.77 30.11 4.72
CA GLN A 147 -3.15 30.92 3.57
C GLN A 147 -3.57 30.11 2.34
N HIS A 148 -3.49 28.79 2.39
CA HIS A 148 -3.93 27.95 1.28
C HIS A 148 -5.47 27.94 1.17
N SER A 149 -5.93 27.86 -0.06
CA SER A 149 -7.34 27.81 -0.43
C SER A 149 -7.92 26.40 -0.29
N THR A 150 -9.26 26.31 -0.22
CA THR A 150 -9.95 25.02 -0.23
C THR A 150 -9.62 24.19 -1.48
N SER A 151 -9.42 24.83 -2.63
CA SER A 151 -9.06 24.14 -3.86
C SER A 151 -7.63 23.59 -3.87
N GLU A 152 -6.71 24.18 -3.08
CA GLU A 152 -5.38 23.62 -2.85
C GLU A 152 -5.46 22.42 -1.90
N TYR A 153 -6.27 22.50 -0.86
CA TYR A 153 -6.53 21.37 0.06
C TYR A 153 -7.13 20.16 -0.67
N GLU A 154 -8.11 20.36 -1.56
CA GLU A 154 -8.74 19.28 -2.34
C GLU A 154 -7.82 18.63 -3.40
N ARG A 155 -6.66 19.25 -3.68
CA ARG A 155 -5.65 18.76 -4.65
C ARG A 155 -4.48 18.02 -3.99
N VAL A 156 -4.44 18.02 -2.67
CA VAL A 156 -3.60 17.16 -1.84
C VAL A 156 -4.32 15.83 -1.70
#